data_AF-A0A1C3IXC4-F1
#
_entry.id   AF-A0A1C3IXC4-F1
#
_cell.length_a   1.000
_cell.length_b   1.000
_cell.length_c   1.000
_cell.angle_alpha   90.00
_cell.angle_beta   90.00
_cell.angle_gamma   90.00
#
_symmetry.space_group_name_H-M   'P 1'
#
loop_
_entity.id
_entity.type
_entity.pdbx_description
1 polymer ?
#
loop_
_entity_poly.entity_id
_entity_poly.type
_entity_poly.pdbx_seq_one_letter_code
_entity_poly.pdbx_strand_id
1 'polypeptide(L)'
;MREGIDNGPIVVAIGNFDYSGGFRFSETKLKRYTSEFPTDYILTPGDILLAMTCQTSGGEILGIPGMIPDDGEIYLHNQRLGKVIIKEPSLVCPEYLYWLFLSQPFNNFVFQRATGTKILHTSPKKIMEYETKFPTLSEQLNLSEVLCQVSNKIILNNQINQTLEQMAQTLFKSWFVDFDPVKAKMNGEQPKGMDAPFLSKEVASLFPEKLVESELGLIPEGWDVGTLDSHTSMIIDHRGKTPKKLGSDWVEEGYPAISAKNIKSKKIVRPDTIRFLDETTYRKWMKEPLVKGDIIMTSEAPMGELYFFDGSQDFCLSQRLYGLRANSDVCNPVFLFDWLQTTQAKADMEGRASGSTVLGIKQAELRKVKILTPPKDILDKYSSIVSNLVDMTAKNNAQNISLEKLRDTLLPKLLSGEIDLENLQVEQAIAIAE
;
A
#
# COMPACT_ATOMS: atom_id res chain seq x y z
N MET A 1 -10.66 -33.15 -11.54
CA MET A 1 -9.20 -33.15 -11.30
C MET A 1 -8.50 -32.34 -12.38
N ARG A 2 -8.19 -31.08 -12.07
CA ARG A 2 -7.17 -30.26 -12.73
C ARG A 2 -6.43 -29.57 -11.59
N GLU A 3 -5.56 -30.32 -10.94
CA GLU A 3 -4.58 -29.80 -9.98
C GLU A 3 -3.23 -29.72 -10.70
N GLY A 4 -2.54 -28.58 -10.57
CA GLY A 4 -1.13 -28.43 -10.93
C GLY A 4 -0.82 -27.52 -12.12
N ILE A 5 -0.96 -26.19 -11.98
CA ILE A 5 -0.27 -25.20 -12.83
C ILE A 5 0.32 -23.98 -12.06
N ASP A 6 0.01 -23.75 -10.77
CA ASP A 6 0.46 -22.52 -10.07
C ASP A 6 1.87 -22.56 -9.41
N ASN A 7 2.65 -23.65 -9.53
CA ASN A 7 3.94 -23.82 -8.83
C ASN A 7 5.20 -23.78 -9.73
N GLY A 8 5.12 -23.22 -10.95
CA GLY A 8 6.30 -23.05 -11.81
C GLY A 8 7.23 -21.92 -11.33
N PRO A 9 8.53 -21.92 -11.70
CA PRO A 9 9.45 -20.86 -11.31
C PRO A 9 9.04 -19.49 -11.89
N ILE A 10 9.36 -18.42 -11.16
CA ILE A 10 9.02 -17.04 -11.50
C ILE A 10 10.01 -16.49 -12.52
N VAL A 11 9.53 -16.08 -13.70
CA VAL A 11 10.35 -15.35 -14.67
C VAL A 11 10.41 -13.89 -14.27
N VAL A 12 11.59 -13.43 -13.84
CA VAL A 12 11.79 -12.05 -13.40
C VAL A 12 11.66 -11.13 -14.61
N ALA A 13 10.80 -10.12 -14.52
CA ALA A 13 10.61 -9.13 -15.56
C ALA A 13 10.81 -7.72 -15.00
N ILE A 14 11.05 -6.75 -15.88
CA ILE A 14 11.19 -5.33 -15.52
C ILE A 14 10.01 -4.83 -14.68
N GLY A 15 8.79 -5.32 -14.98
CA GLY A 15 7.60 -4.96 -14.20
C GLY A 15 7.65 -5.34 -12.72
N ASN A 16 8.50 -6.31 -12.34
CA ASN A 16 8.67 -6.77 -10.97
C ASN A 16 9.60 -5.87 -10.15
N PHE A 17 10.37 -4.96 -10.75
CA PHE A 17 11.24 -4.06 -10.01
C PHE A 17 10.43 -2.97 -9.30
N ASP A 18 10.91 -2.59 -8.12
CA ASP A 18 10.52 -1.35 -7.45
C ASP A 18 11.47 -0.23 -7.88
N TYR A 19 10.95 0.98 -8.10
CA TYR A 19 11.77 2.12 -8.55
C TYR A 19 12.71 2.63 -7.44
N SER A 20 12.43 2.28 -6.18
CA SER A 20 13.29 2.53 -5.02
C SER A 20 14.31 1.41 -4.77
N GLY A 21 14.40 0.42 -5.68
CA GLY A 21 15.30 -0.72 -5.58
C GLY A 21 14.62 -2.01 -5.09
N GLY A 22 15.14 -3.16 -5.52
CA GLY A 22 14.57 -4.45 -5.17
C GLY A 22 13.39 -4.86 -6.05
N PHE A 23 12.57 -5.78 -5.53
CA PHE A 23 11.45 -6.36 -6.24
C PHE A 23 10.14 -6.22 -5.45
N ARG A 24 9.03 -6.09 -6.19
CA ARG A 24 7.64 -6.05 -5.70
C ARG A 24 6.85 -7.24 -6.22
N PHE A 25 7.36 -8.45 -6.00
CA PHE A 25 6.75 -9.69 -6.50
C PHE A 25 5.31 -9.89 -6.00
N SER A 26 5.03 -9.55 -4.75
CA SER A 26 3.69 -9.67 -4.14
C SER A 26 2.66 -8.70 -4.73
N GLU A 27 3.09 -7.56 -5.27
CA GLU A 27 2.21 -6.52 -5.84
C GLU A 27 2.10 -6.58 -7.37
N THR A 28 2.82 -7.51 -8.01
CA THR A 28 2.91 -7.58 -9.47
C THR A 28 2.36 -8.89 -10.01
N LYS A 29 1.85 -8.84 -11.25
CA LYS A 29 1.43 -10.07 -11.93
C LYS A 29 2.67 -10.91 -12.26
N LEU A 30 2.82 -12.03 -11.56
CA LEU A 30 3.90 -12.98 -11.79
C LEU A 30 3.68 -13.76 -13.08
N LYS A 31 4.77 -13.99 -13.80
CA LYS A 31 4.81 -14.94 -14.92
C LYS A 31 5.55 -16.17 -14.44
N ARG A 32 4.86 -17.30 -14.34
CA ARG A 32 5.46 -18.58 -14.00
C ARG A 32 5.68 -19.41 -15.26
N TYR A 33 6.85 -20.05 -15.36
CA TYR A 33 7.17 -20.93 -16.48
C TYR A 33 6.69 -22.35 -16.16
N THR A 34 5.98 -23.01 -17.07
CA THR A 34 5.28 -24.28 -16.78
C THR A 34 5.82 -25.48 -17.55
N SER A 35 6.80 -25.25 -18.44
CA SER A 35 7.46 -26.28 -19.23
C SER A 35 8.89 -26.51 -18.74
N GLU A 36 9.59 -27.50 -19.30
CA GLU A 36 11.03 -27.65 -19.07
C GLU A 36 11.78 -26.38 -19.43
N PHE A 37 12.69 -25.96 -18.55
CA PHE A 37 13.53 -24.78 -18.73
C PHE A 37 15.00 -25.17 -18.51
N PRO A 38 15.95 -24.50 -19.19
CA PRO A 38 17.36 -24.78 -18.97
C PRO A 38 17.79 -24.29 -17.58
N THR A 39 18.59 -25.10 -16.88
CA THR A 39 19.07 -24.80 -15.53
C THR A 39 19.95 -23.55 -15.47
N ASP A 40 20.59 -23.18 -16.58
CA ASP A 40 21.47 -22.00 -16.67
C ASP A 40 20.73 -20.67 -16.48
N TYR A 41 19.40 -20.67 -16.58
CA TYR A 41 18.57 -19.49 -16.31
C TYR A 41 18.17 -19.36 -14.85
N ILE A 42 18.42 -20.38 -14.01
CA ILE A 42 18.07 -20.33 -12.59
C ILE A 42 18.95 -19.29 -11.90
N LEU A 43 18.29 -18.42 -11.15
CA LEU A 43 18.92 -17.42 -10.30
C LEU A 43 19.04 -17.96 -8.88
N THR A 44 20.09 -17.54 -8.18
CA THR A 44 20.34 -17.89 -6.79
C THR A 44 20.03 -16.69 -5.88
N PRO A 45 19.59 -16.92 -4.63
CA PRO A 45 19.49 -15.85 -3.65
C PRO A 45 20.79 -15.04 -3.57
N GLY A 46 20.66 -13.71 -3.50
CA GLY A 46 21.79 -12.77 -3.54
C GLY A 46 22.25 -12.36 -4.94
N ASP A 47 21.77 -13.00 -6.02
CA ASP A 47 22.04 -12.53 -7.39
C ASP A 47 21.51 -11.10 -7.57
N ILE A 48 22.35 -10.21 -8.10
CA ILE A 48 21.94 -8.83 -8.43
C ILE A 48 21.58 -8.75 -9.91
N LEU A 49 20.37 -8.29 -10.19
CA LEU A 49 19.87 -7.99 -11.52
C LEU A 49 19.71 -6.48 -11.71
N LEU A 50 20.04 -5.98 -12.90
CA LEU A 50 19.80 -4.60 -13.32
C LEU A 50 18.72 -4.55 -14.38
N ALA A 51 17.78 -3.62 -14.23
CA ALA A 51 16.81 -3.33 -15.27
C ALA A 51 17.47 -2.64 -16.48
N MET A 52 17.41 -3.24 -17.67
CA MET A 52 18.13 -2.73 -18.85
C MET A 52 17.22 -2.12 -19.93
N THR A 53 15.92 -2.05 -19.70
CA THR A 53 14.95 -1.47 -20.63
C THR A 53 13.92 -0.65 -19.88
N CYS A 54 13.58 0.51 -20.42
CA CYS A 54 12.64 1.44 -19.83
C CYS A 54 11.61 1.92 -20.87
N GLN A 55 10.35 2.04 -20.46
CA GLN A 55 9.26 2.51 -21.33
C GLN A 55 8.91 3.99 -21.09
N THR A 56 9.41 4.59 -20.02
CA THR A 56 9.26 6.02 -19.74
C THR A 56 10.41 6.79 -20.39
N SER A 57 10.15 8.02 -20.81
CA SER A 57 11.14 8.87 -21.45
C SER A 57 12.22 9.37 -20.49
N GLY A 58 11.96 9.36 -19.17
CA GLY A 58 12.90 9.78 -18.14
C GLY A 58 13.94 8.73 -17.74
N GLY A 59 13.80 7.48 -18.20
CA GLY A 59 14.80 6.43 -17.94
C GLY A 59 14.91 6.00 -16.47
N GLU A 60 13.91 6.30 -15.64
CA GLU A 60 13.97 6.19 -14.19
C GLU A 60 14.25 4.77 -13.70
N ILE A 61 13.78 3.74 -14.43
CA ILE A 61 14.02 2.34 -14.08
C ILE A 61 15.36 1.80 -14.61
N LEU A 62 16.07 2.51 -15.49
CA LEU A 62 17.30 1.99 -16.08
C LEU A 62 18.40 1.86 -15.02
N GLY A 63 19.03 0.69 -14.97
CA GLY A 63 20.08 0.40 -14.01
C GLY A 63 19.59 0.15 -12.59
N ILE A 64 18.29 0.25 -12.31
CA ILE A 64 17.76 -0.06 -10.97
C ILE A 64 18.11 -1.51 -10.61
N PRO A 65 18.72 -1.72 -9.43
CA PRO A 65 19.10 -3.05 -8.98
C PRO A 65 17.96 -3.78 -8.27
N GLY A 66 17.95 -5.09 -8.39
CA GLY A 66 17.12 -6.00 -7.61
C GLY A 66 17.96 -7.19 -7.19
N MET A 67 17.93 -7.52 -5.90
CA MET A 67 18.62 -8.68 -5.34
C MET A 67 17.63 -9.81 -5.13
N ILE A 68 17.97 -11.01 -5.62
CA ILE A 68 17.07 -12.16 -5.55
C ILE A 68 16.91 -12.60 -4.09
N PRO A 69 15.66 -12.71 -3.58
CA PRO A 69 15.41 -13.04 -2.18
C PRO A 69 15.67 -14.53 -1.89
N ASP A 70 15.89 -14.84 -0.62
CA ASP A 70 15.91 -16.20 -0.08
C ASP A 70 14.54 -16.51 0.56
N ASP A 71 13.52 -16.69 -0.28
CA ASP A 71 12.13 -16.92 0.16
C ASP A 71 11.58 -18.29 -0.27
N GLY A 72 12.45 -19.17 -0.77
CA GLY A 72 12.11 -20.53 -1.21
C GLY A 72 11.48 -20.61 -2.61
N GLU A 73 11.28 -19.49 -3.30
CA GLU A 73 10.86 -19.49 -4.71
C GLU A 73 12.04 -19.69 -5.66
N ILE A 74 11.75 -20.27 -6.83
CA ILE A 74 12.74 -20.41 -7.90
C ILE A 74 12.55 -19.27 -8.90
N TYR A 75 13.61 -18.51 -9.14
CA TYR A 75 13.59 -17.39 -10.08
C TYR A 75 14.36 -17.70 -11.36
N LEU A 76 13.82 -17.29 -12.50
CA LEU A 76 14.46 -17.41 -13.81
C LEU A 76 14.87 -16.05 -14.37
N HIS A 77 16.09 -16.00 -14.90
CA HIS A 77 16.66 -14.86 -15.58
C HIS A 77 15.94 -14.53 -16.89
N ASN A 78 15.82 -13.24 -17.20
CA ASN A 78 15.16 -12.73 -18.40
C ASN A 78 16.12 -11.94 -19.28
N GLN A 79 15.97 -12.06 -20.61
CA GLN A 79 16.82 -11.41 -21.61
C GLN A 79 16.88 -9.87 -21.56
N ARG A 80 15.96 -9.21 -20.85
CA ARG A 80 15.92 -7.74 -20.70
C ARG A 80 16.53 -7.25 -19.38
N LEU A 81 17.13 -8.16 -18.62
CA LEU A 81 17.79 -7.90 -17.35
C LEU A 81 19.27 -8.23 -17.49
N GLY A 82 20.10 -7.50 -16.77
CA GLY A 82 21.54 -7.76 -16.68
C GLY A 82 21.84 -8.42 -15.34
N LYS A 83 22.36 -9.64 -15.33
CA LYS A 83 22.90 -10.26 -14.12
C LYS A 83 24.32 -9.74 -13.87
N VAL A 84 24.56 -9.22 -12.67
CA VAL A 84 25.88 -8.76 -12.23
C VAL A 84 26.69 -9.95 -11.75
N ILE A 85 27.90 -10.11 -12.29
CA ILE A 85 28.83 -11.16 -11.90
C ILE A 85 30.08 -10.51 -11.30
N ILE A 86 30.33 -10.78 -10.03
CA ILE A 86 31.52 -10.30 -9.32
C ILE A 86 32.69 -11.21 -9.66
N LYS A 87 33.73 -10.65 -10.29
CA LYS A 87 34.95 -11.40 -10.68
C LYS A 87 35.92 -11.59 -9.53
N GLU A 88 36.03 -10.59 -8.65
CA GLU A 88 36.98 -10.56 -7.53
C GLU A 88 36.24 -10.20 -6.23
N PRO A 89 35.62 -11.19 -5.55
CA PRO A 89 34.86 -10.96 -4.32
C PRO A 89 35.70 -10.39 -3.16
N SER A 90 37.03 -10.52 -3.22
CA SER A 90 37.95 -9.93 -2.25
C SER A 90 38.09 -8.40 -2.37
N LEU A 91 37.59 -7.80 -3.47
CA LEU A 91 37.67 -6.36 -3.71
C LEU A 91 36.33 -5.65 -3.58
N VAL A 92 35.22 -6.40 -3.63
CA VAL A 92 33.88 -5.80 -3.68
C VAL A 92 32.85 -6.64 -2.93
N CYS A 93 32.07 -6.02 -2.06
CA CYS A 93 30.88 -6.67 -1.51
C CYS A 93 29.65 -6.44 -2.42
N PRO A 94 28.78 -7.44 -2.59
CA PRO A 94 27.57 -7.32 -3.41
C PRO A 94 26.64 -6.18 -2.96
N GLU A 95 26.50 -5.98 -1.65
CA GLU A 95 25.62 -4.97 -1.06
C GLU A 95 26.05 -3.56 -1.44
N TYR A 96 27.36 -3.29 -1.50
CA TYR A 96 27.87 -2.00 -1.96
C TYR A 96 27.49 -1.76 -3.43
N LEU A 97 27.62 -2.76 -4.30
CA LEU A 97 27.20 -2.64 -5.69
C LEU A 97 25.70 -2.37 -5.80
N TYR A 98 24.88 -3.03 -4.97
CA TYR A 98 23.45 -2.75 -4.90
C TYR A 98 23.19 -1.26 -4.58
N TRP A 99 23.82 -0.70 -3.55
CA TRP A 99 23.67 0.72 -3.19
C TRP A 99 24.22 1.66 -4.27
N LEU A 100 25.36 1.33 -4.88
CA LEU A 100 25.95 2.09 -5.97
C LEU A 100 25.00 2.18 -7.17
N PHE A 101 24.41 1.05 -7.56
CA PHE A 101 23.48 0.99 -8.70
C PHE A 101 22.15 1.68 -8.40
N LEU A 102 21.77 1.81 -7.13
CA LEU A 102 20.60 2.56 -6.71
C LEU A 102 20.83 4.08 -6.69
N SER A 103 22.08 4.53 -6.81
CA SER A 103 22.41 5.95 -6.74
C SER A 103 21.96 6.73 -7.99
N GLN A 104 21.50 7.97 -7.78
CA GLN A 104 21.11 8.86 -8.86
C GLN A 104 22.23 9.12 -9.89
N PRO A 105 23.52 9.30 -9.49
CA PRO A 105 24.62 9.44 -10.44
C PRO A 105 24.76 8.24 -11.39
N PHE A 106 24.59 7.02 -10.90
CA PHE A 106 24.64 5.82 -11.73
C PHE A 106 23.46 5.75 -12.70
N ASN A 107 22.23 5.95 -12.21
CA ASN A 107 21.04 5.97 -13.06
C ASN A 107 21.16 7.03 -14.18
N ASN A 108 21.57 8.26 -13.83
CA ASN A 108 21.79 9.34 -14.80
C ASN A 108 22.83 8.97 -15.86
N PHE A 109 23.93 8.34 -15.45
CA PHE A 109 24.97 7.88 -16.37
C PHE A 109 24.43 6.85 -17.38
N VAL A 110 23.66 5.88 -16.89
CA VAL A 110 23.06 4.83 -17.73
C VAL A 110 22.01 5.42 -18.67
N PHE A 111 21.18 6.34 -18.17
CA PHE A 111 20.15 7.02 -18.94
C PHE A 111 20.73 7.85 -20.09
N GLN A 112 21.75 8.67 -19.83
CA GLN A 112 22.38 9.52 -20.87
C GLN A 112 23.02 8.71 -22.01
N ARG A 113 23.40 7.46 -21.75
CA ARG A 113 23.98 6.53 -22.74
C ARG A 113 22.96 5.57 -23.32
N ALA A 114 21.72 5.60 -22.85
CA ALA A 114 20.66 4.75 -23.36
C ALA A 114 20.35 5.09 -24.83
N THR A 115 19.83 4.11 -25.56
CA THR A 115 19.44 4.24 -26.97
C THR A 115 17.95 3.98 -27.13
N GLY A 116 17.35 4.60 -28.15
CA GLY A 116 15.92 4.53 -28.43
C GLY A 116 15.18 5.80 -28.00
N THR A 117 13.99 6.03 -28.56
CA THR A 117 13.22 7.28 -28.31
C THR A 117 11.91 7.01 -27.57
N LYS A 118 11.23 5.90 -27.88
CA LYS A 118 9.97 5.47 -27.21
C LYS A 118 10.21 4.42 -26.12
N ILE A 119 11.21 3.57 -26.33
CA ILE A 119 11.65 2.57 -25.37
C ILE A 119 13.16 2.74 -25.32
N LEU A 120 13.67 2.98 -24.12
CA LEU A 120 15.08 3.17 -23.86
C LEU A 120 15.71 1.84 -23.53
N HIS A 121 16.90 1.61 -24.08
CA HIS A 121 17.68 0.40 -23.89
C HIS A 121 19.12 0.75 -23.53
N THR A 122 19.67 0.05 -22.55
CA THR A 122 21.12 0.05 -22.27
C THR A 122 21.73 -1.31 -22.61
N SER A 123 23.05 -1.46 -22.44
CA SER A 123 23.78 -2.70 -22.67
C SER A 123 24.81 -2.94 -21.56
N PRO A 124 25.27 -4.18 -21.35
CA PRO A 124 26.25 -4.46 -20.31
C PRO A 124 27.54 -3.68 -20.56
N LYS A 125 27.94 -3.54 -21.83
CA LYS A 125 29.11 -2.72 -22.21
C LYS A 125 28.98 -1.28 -21.72
N LYS A 126 27.84 -0.63 -21.95
CA LYS A 126 27.61 0.76 -21.50
C LYS A 126 27.59 0.88 -19.98
N ILE A 127 27.01 -0.09 -19.27
CA ILE A 127 26.98 -0.11 -17.81
C ILE A 127 28.40 -0.26 -17.23
N MET A 128 29.21 -1.14 -17.82
CA MET A 128 30.59 -1.39 -17.38
C MET A 128 31.56 -0.21 -17.65
N GLU A 129 31.15 0.79 -18.43
CA GLU A 129 31.91 2.04 -18.65
C GLU A 129 31.71 3.05 -17.50
N TYR A 130 30.87 2.75 -16.51
CA TYR A 130 30.68 3.63 -15.36
C TYR A 130 31.92 3.66 -14.47
N GLU A 131 32.49 4.84 -14.30
CA GLU A 131 33.63 5.09 -13.43
C GLU A 131 33.16 5.84 -12.18
N THR A 132 33.63 5.40 -11.02
CA THR A 132 33.35 6.03 -9.73
C THR A 132 34.54 5.86 -8.80
N LYS A 133 34.57 6.63 -7.70
CA LYS A 133 35.46 6.31 -6.59
C LYS A 133 35.14 4.91 -6.09
N PHE A 134 36.18 4.11 -5.92
CA PHE A 134 36.05 2.74 -5.47
C PHE A 134 36.69 2.60 -4.08
N PRO A 135 35.89 2.66 -3.01
CA PRO A 135 36.40 2.61 -1.64
C PRO A 135 36.95 1.23 -1.30
N THR A 136 37.72 1.15 -0.21
CA THR A 136 38.25 -0.12 0.31
C THR A 136 37.10 -1.06 0.70
N LEU A 137 37.37 -2.38 0.71
CA LEU A 137 36.34 -3.36 1.10
C LEU A 137 35.76 -3.07 2.51
N SER A 138 36.58 -2.58 3.44
CA SER A 138 36.13 -2.22 4.79
C SER A 138 35.12 -1.07 4.76
N GLU A 139 35.41 0.00 4.01
CA GLU A 139 34.50 1.14 3.85
C GLU A 139 33.21 0.72 3.13
N GLN A 140 33.31 -0.15 2.12
CA GLN A 140 32.14 -0.71 1.42
C GLN A 140 31.21 -1.47 2.36
N LEU A 141 31.76 -2.30 3.24
CA LEU A 141 31.00 -3.06 4.23
C LEU A 141 30.34 -2.14 5.25
N ASN A 142 31.07 -1.18 5.80
CA ASN A 142 30.54 -0.21 6.78
C ASN A 142 29.38 0.62 6.20
N LEU A 143 29.57 1.15 4.98
CA LEU A 143 28.53 1.90 4.26
C LEU A 143 27.28 1.03 4.03
N SER A 144 27.50 -0.19 3.53
CA SER A 144 26.40 -1.09 3.19
C SER A 144 25.63 -1.52 4.41
N GLU A 145 26.31 -1.79 5.53
CA GLU A 145 25.67 -2.15 6.79
C GLU A 145 24.69 -1.08 7.25
N VAL A 146 25.10 0.19 7.27
CA VAL A 146 24.23 1.31 7.70
C VAL A 146 23.00 1.42 6.80
N LEU A 147 23.19 1.43 5.48
CA LEU A 147 22.07 1.56 4.52
C LEU A 147 21.13 0.35 4.56
N CYS A 148 21.69 -0.85 4.74
CA CYS A 148 20.92 -2.08 4.94
C CYS A 148 20.11 -2.03 6.23
N GLN A 149 20.66 -1.56 7.35
CA GLN A 149 19.93 -1.44 8.62
C GLN A 149 18.72 -0.49 8.49
N VAL A 150 18.90 0.68 7.86
CA VAL A 150 17.81 1.64 7.61
C VAL A 150 16.72 1.00 6.74
N SER A 151 17.13 0.32 5.66
CA SER A 151 16.19 -0.30 4.71
C SER A 151 15.47 -1.52 5.30
N ASN A 152 16.16 -2.33 6.10
CA ASN A 152 15.58 -3.45 6.83
C ASN A 152 14.52 -2.97 7.83
N LYS A 153 14.73 -1.82 8.49
CA LYS A 153 13.73 -1.24 9.39
C LYS A 153 12.47 -0.80 8.64
N ILE A 154 12.59 -0.23 7.44
CA ILE A 154 11.44 0.12 6.58
C ILE A 154 10.66 -1.14 6.19
N ILE A 155 11.37 -2.18 5.73
CA ILE A 155 10.76 -3.47 5.36
C ILE A 155 10.02 -4.08 6.56
N LEU A 156 10.66 -4.11 7.73
CA LEU A 156 10.06 -4.65 8.95
C LEU A 156 8.81 -3.86 9.37
N ASN A 157 8.85 -2.53 9.31
CA ASN A 157 7.70 -1.70 9.61
C ASN A 157 6.53 -1.97 8.64
N ASN A 158 6.81 -2.17 7.35
CA ASN A 158 5.80 -2.54 6.37
C ASN A 158 5.18 -3.93 6.67
N GLN A 159 5.99 -4.91 7.07
CA GLN A 159 5.51 -6.23 7.50
C GLN A 159 4.67 -6.17 8.78
N ILE A 160 5.07 -5.34 9.75
CA ILE A 160 4.29 -5.07 10.96
C ILE A 160 2.93 -4.48 10.56
N ASN A 161 2.91 -3.48 9.67
CA ASN A 161 1.67 -2.86 9.22
C ASN A 161 0.72 -3.85 8.52
N GLN A 162 1.25 -4.74 7.68
CA GLN A 162 0.46 -5.82 7.07
C GLN A 162 -0.12 -6.75 8.13
N THR A 163 0.66 -7.10 9.16
CA THR A 163 0.19 -7.94 10.27
C THR A 163 -0.89 -7.23 11.08
N LEU A 164 -0.73 -5.94 11.39
CA LEU A 164 -1.72 -5.13 12.10
C LEU A 164 -3.04 -5.03 11.31
N GLU A 165 -2.99 -4.85 9.99
CA GLU A 165 -4.18 -4.87 9.13
C GLU A 165 -4.87 -6.24 9.16
N GLN A 166 -4.10 -7.34 9.05
CA GLN A 166 -4.65 -8.70 9.12
C GLN A 166 -5.30 -8.99 10.47
N MET A 167 -4.72 -8.50 11.57
CA MET A 167 -5.30 -8.62 12.91
C MET A 167 -6.65 -7.89 13.00
N ALA A 168 -6.72 -6.65 12.51
CA ALA A 168 -7.96 -5.87 12.48
C ALA A 168 -9.04 -6.55 11.63
N GLN A 169 -8.70 -7.01 10.42
CA GLN A 169 -9.63 -7.71 9.53
C GLN A 169 -10.12 -9.04 10.13
N THR A 170 -9.24 -9.80 10.77
CA THR A 170 -9.59 -11.07 11.42
C THR A 170 -10.55 -10.84 12.57
N LEU A 171 -10.28 -9.82 13.40
CA LEU A 171 -11.15 -9.43 14.50
C LEU A 171 -12.52 -8.99 14.00
N PHE A 172 -12.56 -8.10 13.01
CA PHE A 172 -13.79 -7.62 12.39
C PHE A 172 -14.63 -8.79 11.87
N LYS A 173 -13.99 -9.69 11.09
CA LYS A 173 -14.66 -10.85 10.52
C LYS A 173 -15.24 -11.75 11.61
N SER A 174 -14.45 -12.06 12.63
CA SER A 174 -14.88 -12.92 13.75
C SER A 174 -16.07 -12.33 14.49
N TRP A 175 -16.07 -11.02 14.77
CA TRP A 175 -17.09 -10.38 15.59
C TRP A 175 -18.36 -10.04 14.82
N PHE A 176 -18.25 -9.60 13.56
CA PHE A 176 -19.36 -8.96 12.84
C PHE A 176 -19.79 -9.67 11.55
N VAL A 177 -19.05 -10.69 11.10
CA VAL A 177 -19.39 -11.46 9.90
C VAL A 177 -19.65 -12.92 10.24
N ASP A 178 -18.69 -13.56 10.89
CA ASP A 178 -18.75 -14.98 11.25
C ASP A 178 -19.48 -15.20 12.59
N PHE A 179 -19.59 -14.15 13.43
CA PHE A 179 -20.21 -14.17 14.76
C PHE A 179 -19.64 -15.27 15.67
N ASP A 180 -18.32 -15.49 15.64
CA ASP A 180 -17.67 -16.59 16.35
C ASP A 180 -17.95 -16.60 17.85
N PRO A 181 -17.94 -15.45 18.58
CA PRO A 181 -18.23 -15.46 20.00
C PRO A 181 -19.64 -15.95 20.34
N VAL A 182 -20.63 -15.59 19.51
CA VAL A 182 -22.03 -15.99 19.69
C VAL A 182 -22.20 -17.48 19.40
N LYS A 183 -21.62 -17.96 18.28
CA LYS A 183 -21.65 -19.38 17.90
C LYS A 183 -20.95 -20.29 18.92
N ALA A 184 -19.83 -19.85 19.48
CA ALA A 184 -19.16 -20.59 20.55
C ALA A 184 -20.08 -20.75 21.76
N LYS A 185 -20.72 -19.66 22.22
CA LYS A 185 -21.69 -19.73 23.32
C LYS A 185 -22.88 -20.64 23.02
N MET A 186 -23.44 -20.56 21.81
CA MET A 186 -24.54 -21.45 21.36
C MET A 186 -24.17 -22.94 21.47
N ASN A 187 -22.91 -23.28 21.22
CA ASN A 187 -22.40 -24.65 21.29
C ASN A 187 -21.94 -25.07 22.71
N GLY A 188 -22.08 -24.19 23.71
CA GLY A 188 -21.52 -24.43 25.05
C GLY A 188 -19.99 -24.39 25.09
N GLU A 189 -19.35 -23.84 24.05
CA GLU A 189 -17.91 -23.68 23.94
C GLU A 189 -17.48 -22.30 24.45
N GLN A 190 -16.23 -22.19 24.88
CA GLN A 190 -15.64 -20.86 25.10
C GLN A 190 -15.23 -20.26 23.76
N PRO A 191 -15.53 -18.96 23.50
CA PRO A 191 -15.03 -18.26 22.33
C PRO A 191 -13.52 -18.47 22.14
N LYS A 192 -13.13 -18.96 20.96
CA LYS A 192 -11.72 -19.10 20.60
C LYS A 192 -11.05 -17.73 20.62
N GLY A 193 -9.83 -17.66 21.13
CA GLY A 193 -9.10 -16.39 21.27
C GLY A 193 -9.28 -15.70 22.62
N MET A 194 -9.77 -16.38 23.67
CA MET A 194 -9.72 -15.86 25.05
C MET A 194 -8.29 -15.59 25.56
N ASP A 195 -7.31 -16.33 25.03
CA ASP A 195 -5.88 -16.11 25.28
C ASP A 195 -5.26 -15.09 24.31
N ALA A 196 -6.03 -14.65 23.30
CA ALA A 196 -5.59 -13.60 22.39
C ALA A 196 -5.82 -12.23 23.04
N PRO A 197 -5.04 -11.19 22.69
CA PRO A 197 -5.10 -9.89 23.37
C PRO A 197 -6.46 -9.17 23.25
N PHE A 198 -7.36 -9.66 22.40
CA PHE A 198 -8.51 -8.91 21.88
C PHE A 198 -9.87 -9.41 22.35
N LEU A 199 -9.98 -10.63 22.89
CA LEU A 199 -11.26 -11.19 23.36
C LEU A 199 -11.16 -11.64 24.82
N SER A 200 -11.07 -10.70 25.74
CA SER A 200 -11.09 -11.02 27.18
C SER A 200 -12.42 -11.63 27.60
N LYS A 201 -12.45 -12.30 28.77
CA LYS A 201 -13.71 -12.80 29.38
C LYS A 201 -14.78 -11.71 29.51
N GLU A 202 -14.37 -10.49 29.83
CA GLU A 202 -15.24 -9.32 29.91
C GLU A 202 -15.89 -9.03 28.56
N VAL A 203 -15.10 -8.97 27.48
CA VAL A 203 -15.61 -8.70 26.13
C VAL A 203 -16.48 -9.84 25.63
N ALA A 204 -16.06 -11.09 25.85
CA ALA A 204 -16.84 -12.27 25.49
C ALA A 204 -18.21 -12.27 26.18
N SER A 205 -18.33 -11.74 27.40
CA SER A 205 -19.61 -11.66 28.12
C SER A 205 -20.64 -10.74 27.47
N LEU A 206 -20.20 -9.75 26.67
CA LEU A 206 -21.08 -8.79 26.00
C LEU A 206 -21.86 -9.43 24.83
N PHE A 207 -21.34 -10.50 24.23
CA PHE A 207 -22.01 -11.16 23.12
C PHE A 207 -23.23 -11.96 23.57
N PRO A 208 -24.34 -11.95 22.82
CA PRO A 208 -25.51 -12.77 23.14
C PRO A 208 -25.22 -14.27 22.88
N GLU A 209 -26.16 -15.13 23.28
CA GLU A 209 -26.04 -16.59 23.17
C GLU A 209 -26.86 -17.19 22.03
N LYS A 210 -27.46 -16.35 21.18
CA LYS A 210 -28.38 -16.78 20.11
C LYS A 210 -28.26 -15.91 18.88
N LEU A 211 -28.59 -16.50 17.74
CA LEU A 211 -28.81 -15.81 16.47
C LEU A 211 -30.32 -15.73 16.19
N VAL A 212 -30.74 -14.65 15.54
CA VAL A 212 -32.11 -14.36 15.14
C VAL A 212 -32.16 -13.94 13.66
N GLU A 213 -33.28 -14.19 12.99
CA GLU A 213 -33.49 -13.79 11.59
C GLU A 213 -33.58 -12.27 11.45
N SER A 214 -32.99 -11.73 10.39
CA SER A 214 -33.03 -10.31 10.04
C SER A 214 -32.96 -10.10 8.53
N GLU A 215 -33.07 -8.85 8.09
CA GLU A 215 -32.87 -8.48 6.68
C GLU A 215 -31.44 -8.78 6.16
N LEU A 216 -30.45 -8.93 7.05
CA LEU A 216 -29.08 -9.32 6.71
C LEU A 216 -28.83 -10.84 6.86
N GLY A 217 -29.89 -11.63 7.07
CA GLY A 217 -29.82 -13.04 7.46
C GLY A 217 -29.73 -13.20 8.98
N LEU A 218 -29.12 -14.30 9.43
CA LEU A 218 -28.93 -14.56 10.85
C LEU A 218 -27.93 -13.57 11.47
N ILE A 219 -28.39 -12.81 12.47
CA ILE A 219 -27.56 -11.89 13.26
C ILE A 219 -27.70 -12.20 14.75
N PRO A 220 -26.79 -11.73 15.62
CA PRO A 220 -26.91 -11.94 17.06
C PRO A 220 -28.17 -11.30 17.68
N GLU A 221 -28.77 -11.99 18.65
CA GLU A 221 -29.94 -11.48 19.38
C GLU A 221 -29.64 -10.11 20.03
N GLY A 222 -30.53 -9.14 19.84
CA GLY A 222 -30.35 -7.77 20.34
C GLY A 222 -29.46 -6.88 19.48
N TRP A 223 -29.02 -7.35 18.31
CA TRP A 223 -28.37 -6.50 17.31
C TRP A 223 -29.42 -6.03 16.29
N ASP A 224 -29.25 -4.81 15.78
CA ASP A 224 -30.18 -4.18 14.85
C ASP A 224 -29.59 -4.06 13.43
N VAL A 225 -30.44 -3.68 12.47
CA VAL A 225 -30.02 -3.35 11.11
C VAL A 225 -30.43 -1.91 10.79
N GLY A 226 -29.43 -1.04 10.67
CA GLY A 226 -29.62 0.34 10.21
C GLY A 226 -29.31 0.51 8.72
N THR A 227 -29.16 1.77 8.32
CA THR A 227 -28.77 2.14 6.96
C THR A 227 -27.49 2.97 6.98
N LEU A 228 -26.84 3.13 5.82
CA LEU A 228 -25.69 4.01 5.71
C LEU A 228 -26.04 5.46 6.11
N ASP A 229 -27.27 5.89 5.85
CA ASP A 229 -27.77 7.19 6.29
C ASP A 229 -27.73 7.34 7.81
N SER A 230 -28.16 6.33 8.58
CA SER A 230 -28.11 6.39 10.05
C SER A 230 -26.69 6.27 10.61
N HIS A 231 -25.77 5.66 9.84
CA HIS A 231 -24.38 5.44 10.24
C HIS A 231 -23.41 6.52 9.75
N THR A 232 -23.89 7.51 8.99
CA THR A 232 -23.08 8.63 8.52
C THR A 232 -23.63 9.95 9.03
N SER A 233 -22.75 10.82 9.51
CA SER A 233 -23.11 12.20 9.86
C SER A 233 -23.11 13.12 8.63
N MET A 234 -22.35 12.75 7.59
CA MET A 234 -22.26 13.50 6.35
C MET A 234 -21.90 12.59 5.16
N ILE A 235 -22.49 12.90 4.00
CA ILE A 235 -22.08 12.33 2.71
C ILE A 235 -21.77 13.48 1.75
N ILE A 236 -20.49 13.66 1.44
CA ILE A 236 -19.99 14.61 0.44
C ILE A 236 -20.23 14.01 -0.94
N ASP A 237 -20.96 14.72 -1.80
CA ASP A 237 -21.28 14.30 -3.17
C ASP A 237 -21.10 15.46 -4.15
N HIS A 238 -20.15 15.30 -5.07
CA HIS A 238 -19.91 16.23 -6.18
C HIS A 238 -20.10 15.58 -7.55
N ARG A 239 -20.88 14.50 -7.65
CA ARG A 239 -21.12 13.77 -8.90
C ARG A 239 -21.64 14.66 -10.01
N GLY A 240 -21.20 14.36 -11.23
CA GLY A 240 -21.54 15.12 -12.45
C GLY A 240 -20.93 16.52 -12.53
N LYS A 241 -20.13 16.92 -11.52
CA LYS A 241 -19.46 18.22 -11.48
C LYS A 241 -17.94 18.03 -11.53
N THR A 242 -17.23 19.08 -11.91
CA THR A 242 -15.76 19.12 -11.91
C THR A 242 -15.34 20.45 -11.28
N PRO A 243 -14.30 20.49 -10.43
CA PRO A 243 -13.82 21.72 -9.80
C PRO A 243 -13.61 22.88 -10.78
N LYS A 244 -13.11 22.60 -11.99
CA LYS A 244 -12.93 23.58 -13.08
C LYS A 244 -14.19 24.39 -13.42
N LYS A 245 -15.40 23.87 -13.18
CA LYS A 245 -16.66 24.62 -13.40
C LYS A 245 -16.79 25.86 -12.49
N LEU A 246 -15.91 26.02 -11.49
CA LEU A 246 -15.83 27.21 -10.63
C LEU A 246 -14.98 28.36 -11.23
N GLY A 247 -14.42 28.20 -12.44
CA GLY A 247 -13.77 29.28 -13.18
C GLY A 247 -12.26 29.42 -12.99
N SER A 248 -11.59 28.41 -12.44
CA SER A 248 -10.13 28.36 -12.28
C SER A 248 -9.48 27.31 -13.19
N ASP A 249 -8.23 27.56 -13.58
CA ASP A 249 -7.39 26.57 -14.26
C ASP A 249 -6.64 25.70 -13.23
N TRP A 250 -6.10 24.58 -13.73
CA TRP A 250 -5.27 23.70 -12.91
C TRP A 250 -3.93 24.37 -12.64
N VAL A 251 -3.41 24.18 -11.44
CA VAL A 251 -2.08 24.64 -11.03
C VAL A 251 -1.10 23.46 -10.98
N GLU A 252 0.20 23.75 -11.00
CA GLU A 252 1.25 22.73 -10.91
C GLU A 252 1.33 22.14 -9.49
N GLU A 253 1.10 22.96 -8.46
CA GLU A 253 1.15 22.58 -7.05
C GLU A 253 -0.05 23.15 -6.29
N GLY A 254 -0.55 22.42 -5.28
CA GLY A 254 -1.69 22.83 -4.48
C GLY A 254 -2.47 21.65 -3.93
N TYR A 255 -3.80 21.73 -3.98
CA TYR A 255 -4.70 20.71 -3.44
C TYR A 255 -5.01 19.63 -4.48
N PRO A 256 -4.60 18.36 -4.27
CA PRO A 256 -4.78 17.29 -5.24
C PRO A 256 -6.26 16.93 -5.45
N ALA A 257 -6.71 17.04 -6.69
CA ALA A 257 -8.06 16.68 -7.12
C ALA A 257 -8.14 15.22 -7.55
N ILE A 258 -8.57 14.36 -6.64
CA ILE A 258 -8.73 12.91 -6.86
C ILE A 258 -10.09 12.56 -7.43
N SER A 259 -10.14 11.50 -8.24
CA SER A 259 -11.36 10.98 -8.87
C SER A 259 -11.38 9.46 -8.80
N ALA A 260 -12.46 8.81 -9.25
CA ALA A 260 -12.58 7.34 -9.18
C ALA A 260 -11.39 6.57 -9.79
N LYS A 261 -10.75 7.09 -10.85
CA LYS A 261 -9.57 6.45 -11.47
C LYS A 261 -8.35 6.39 -10.55
N ASN A 262 -8.35 7.19 -9.49
CA ASN A 262 -7.26 7.32 -8.53
C ASN A 262 -7.48 6.47 -7.28
N ILE A 263 -8.64 5.82 -7.13
CA ILE A 263 -8.94 4.97 -5.97
C ILE A 263 -9.00 3.53 -6.44
N LYS A 264 -8.11 2.69 -5.92
CA LYS A 264 -8.11 1.25 -6.22
C LYS A 264 -7.44 0.45 -5.12
N SER A 265 -8.06 -0.66 -4.73
CA SER A 265 -7.46 -1.61 -3.78
C SER A 265 -7.00 -0.92 -2.48
N LYS A 266 -7.84 -0.01 -1.95
CA LYS A 266 -7.58 0.75 -0.71
C LYS A 266 -6.40 1.72 -0.78
N LYS A 267 -5.86 2.01 -1.96
CA LYS A 267 -4.74 2.93 -2.17
C LYS A 267 -5.11 4.03 -3.17
N ILE A 268 -4.37 5.15 -3.08
CA ILE A 268 -4.33 6.13 -4.15
C ILE A 268 -3.40 5.62 -5.24
N VAL A 269 -3.91 5.53 -6.46
CA VAL A 269 -3.18 5.05 -7.64
C VAL A 269 -3.11 6.11 -8.72
N ARG A 270 -2.14 5.95 -9.64
CA ARG A 270 -1.90 6.86 -10.77
C ARG A 270 -1.72 8.32 -10.31
N PRO A 271 -0.79 8.59 -9.39
CA PRO A 271 -0.55 9.94 -8.86
C PRO A 271 -0.16 10.93 -9.97
N ASP A 272 0.49 10.45 -11.03
CA ASP A 272 0.83 11.18 -12.26
C ASP A 272 -0.39 11.80 -12.99
N THR A 273 -1.59 11.30 -12.70
CA THR A 273 -2.83 11.77 -13.34
C THR A 273 -3.65 12.74 -12.49
N ILE A 274 -3.18 13.03 -11.28
CA ILE A 274 -3.79 13.97 -10.33
C ILE A 274 -3.45 15.39 -10.78
N ARG A 275 -4.44 16.28 -10.70
CA ARG A 275 -4.27 17.72 -10.98
C ARG A 275 -4.47 18.49 -9.69
N PHE A 276 -3.91 19.70 -9.61
CA PHE A 276 -3.95 20.50 -8.39
C PHE A 276 -4.85 21.73 -8.54
N LEU A 277 -5.47 22.09 -7.42
CA LEU A 277 -6.27 23.31 -7.28
C LEU A 277 -5.53 24.30 -6.38
N ASP A 278 -5.72 25.59 -6.65
CA ASP A 278 -5.35 26.63 -5.70
C ASP A 278 -6.27 26.60 -4.46
N GLU A 279 -5.84 27.27 -3.40
CA GLU A 279 -6.57 27.33 -2.12
C GLU A 279 -7.96 27.96 -2.27
N THR A 280 -8.09 28.98 -3.12
CA THR A 280 -9.37 29.69 -3.32
C THR A 280 -10.42 28.75 -3.92
N THR A 281 -10.03 27.95 -4.90
CA THR A 281 -10.89 26.98 -5.57
C THR A 281 -11.20 25.82 -4.64
N TYR A 282 -10.19 25.32 -3.94
CA TYR A 282 -10.35 24.24 -2.96
C TYR A 282 -11.42 24.61 -1.92
N ARG A 283 -11.30 25.76 -1.26
CA ARG A 283 -12.25 26.21 -0.22
C ARG A 283 -13.67 26.44 -0.76
N LYS A 284 -13.80 26.87 -2.02
CA LYS A 284 -15.12 27.01 -2.67
C LYS A 284 -15.77 25.67 -2.97
N TRP A 285 -14.95 24.67 -3.32
CA TRP A 285 -15.41 23.34 -3.72
C TRP A 285 -15.66 22.43 -2.50
N MET A 286 -14.63 22.22 -1.69
CA MET A 286 -14.66 21.46 -0.45
C MET A 286 -15.10 22.36 0.71
N LYS A 287 -16.37 22.79 0.69
CA LYS A 287 -16.95 23.58 1.79
C LYS A 287 -16.79 22.90 3.14
N GLU A 288 -16.92 21.58 3.12
CA GLU A 288 -16.62 20.68 4.23
C GLU A 288 -15.41 19.84 3.81
N PRO A 289 -14.19 20.16 4.29
CA PRO A 289 -13.01 19.37 4.03
C PRO A 289 -13.16 17.93 4.55
N LEU A 290 -12.41 17.02 3.93
CA LEU A 290 -12.23 15.69 4.49
C LEU A 290 -11.50 15.80 5.84
N VAL A 291 -11.84 14.91 6.77
CA VAL A 291 -11.14 14.78 8.06
C VAL A 291 -10.67 13.34 8.24
N LYS A 292 -9.62 13.13 9.03
CA LYS A 292 -9.10 11.80 9.37
C LYS A 292 -10.26 10.88 9.79
N GLY A 293 -10.34 9.71 9.14
CA GLY A 293 -11.41 8.73 9.32
C GLY A 293 -12.52 8.80 8.29
N ASP A 294 -12.62 9.85 7.46
CA ASP A 294 -13.56 9.85 6.35
C ASP A 294 -13.26 8.71 5.36
N ILE A 295 -14.29 8.10 4.79
CA ILE A 295 -14.16 7.03 3.82
C ILE A 295 -14.47 7.59 2.43
N ILE A 296 -13.52 7.49 1.51
CA ILE A 296 -13.72 7.86 0.12
C ILE A 296 -14.21 6.62 -0.64
N MET A 297 -15.36 6.72 -1.31
CA MET A 297 -15.94 5.62 -2.08
C MET A 297 -16.15 6.01 -3.54
N THR A 298 -15.80 5.14 -4.49
CA THR A 298 -16.13 5.35 -5.89
C THR A 298 -17.61 5.12 -6.18
N SER A 299 -18.25 6.09 -6.83
CA SER A 299 -19.67 5.99 -7.19
C SER A 299 -19.92 5.16 -8.46
N GLU A 300 -18.93 5.09 -9.36
CA GLU A 300 -18.98 4.41 -10.66
C GLU A 300 -17.57 4.22 -11.25
N ALA A 301 -17.40 3.23 -12.13
CA ALA A 301 -16.20 2.97 -12.95
C ALA A 301 -14.83 2.81 -12.22
N PRO A 302 -14.64 1.76 -11.38
CA PRO A 302 -15.64 0.81 -10.87
C PRO A 302 -16.37 1.40 -9.65
N MET A 303 -17.59 0.94 -9.38
CA MET A 303 -18.35 1.33 -8.19
C MET A 303 -17.86 0.55 -6.96
N GLY A 304 -17.79 1.20 -5.79
CA GLY A 304 -17.58 0.54 -4.50
C GLY A 304 -16.12 0.30 -4.10
N GLU A 305 -15.15 0.88 -4.81
CA GLU A 305 -13.77 0.94 -4.31
C GLU A 305 -13.71 1.95 -3.16
N LEU A 306 -13.00 1.57 -2.10
CA LEU A 306 -12.93 2.35 -0.86
C LEU A 306 -11.49 2.79 -0.59
N TYR A 307 -11.34 3.94 0.05
CA TYR A 307 -10.08 4.43 0.61
C TYR A 307 -10.35 5.07 1.96
N PHE A 308 -9.63 4.63 2.99
CA PHE A 308 -9.73 5.19 4.34
C PHE A 308 -8.82 6.40 4.44
N PHE A 309 -9.37 7.60 4.66
CA PHE A 309 -8.58 8.82 4.69
C PHE A 309 -7.89 8.96 6.05
N ASP A 310 -6.55 8.98 6.03
CA ASP A 310 -5.69 9.05 7.21
C ASP A 310 -5.39 10.48 7.69
N GLY A 311 -5.82 11.50 6.93
CA GLY A 311 -5.50 12.90 7.23
C GLY A 311 -4.12 13.35 6.75
N SER A 312 -3.43 12.56 5.92
CA SER A 312 -2.07 12.87 5.43
C SER A 312 -1.97 14.16 4.63
N GLN A 313 -3.00 14.50 3.86
CA GLN A 313 -3.08 15.73 3.07
C GLN A 313 -4.51 16.08 2.68
N ASP A 314 -4.77 17.35 2.41
CA ASP A 314 -6.09 17.82 1.98
C ASP A 314 -6.39 17.43 0.53
N PHE A 315 -7.35 16.52 0.34
CA PHE A 315 -7.81 16.11 -0.99
C PHE A 315 -9.06 16.86 -1.44
N CYS A 316 -9.10 17.25 -2.71
CA CYS A 316 -10.32 17.68 -3.37
C CYS A 316 -11.04 16.48 -4.01
N LEU A 317 -12.25 16.18 -3.55
CA LEU A 317 -13.10 15.16 -4.18
C LEU A 317 -13.66 15.68 -5.52
N SER A 318 -13.11 15.19 -6.62
CA SER A 318 -13.55 15.54 -7.98
C SER A 318 -14.66 14.58 -8.43
N GLN A 319 -14.58 14.07 -9.66
CA GLN A 319 -15.63 13.25 -10.26
C GLN A 319 -15.72 11.84 -9.65
N ARG A 320 -16.96 11.37 -9.52
CA ARG A 320 -17.32 9.96 -9.25
C ARG A 320 -16.88 9.44 -7.89
N LEU A 321 -16.79 10.32 -6.91
CA LEU A 321 -16.46 9.98 -5.53
C LEU A 321 -17.55 10.43 -4.57
N TYR A 322 -17.70 9.67 -3.51
CA TYR A 322 -18.37 10.03 -2.27
C TYR A 322 -17.33 10.19 -1.17
N GLY A 323 -17.51 11.17 -0.29
CA GLY A 323 -16.86 11.20 1.01
C GLY A 323 -17.89 10.83 2.09
N LEU A 324 -17.64 9.78 2.86
CA LEU A 324 -18.55 9.28 3.89
C LEU A 324 -17.93 9.56 5.26
N ARG A 325 -18.60 10.39 6.07
CA ARG A 325 -18.20 10.65 7.45
C ARG A 325 -19.05 9.81 8.38
N ALA A 326 -18.42 8.92 9.14
CA ALA A 326 -19.15 8.10 10.11
C ALA A 326 -19.87 8.98 11.14
N ASN A 327 -21.01 8.50 11.63
CA ASN A 327 -21.65 9.05 12.81
C ASN A 327 -21.01 8.41 14.04
N SER A 328 -20.20 9.18 14.76
CA SER A 328 -19.46 8.71 15.95
C SER A 328 -20.35 8.26 17.10
N ASP A 329 -21.62 8.70 17.13
CA ASP A 329 -22.58 8.26 18.14
C ASP A 329 -23.11 6.85 17.86
N VAL A 330 -22.94 6.37 16.61
CA VAL A 330 -23.46 5.08 16.14
C VAL A 330 -22.34 4.08 15.90
N CYS A 331 -21.24 4.48 15.25
CA CYS A 331 -20.11 3.59 14.98
C CYS A 331 -18.79 4.34 14.79
N ASN A 332 -17.68 3.64 14.97
CA ASN A 332 -16.36 4.14 14.59
C ASN A 332 -16.15 4.03 13.06
N PRO A 333 -15.43 4.97 12.43
CA PRO A 333 -15.16 4.93 11.00
C PRO A 333 -14.52 3.64 10.48
N VAL A 334 -13.68 2.97 11.27
CA VAL A 334 -13.03 1.71 10.85
C VAL A 334 -14.06 0.58 10.72
N PHE A 335 -15.01 0.48 11.66
CA PHE A 335 -16.13 -0.47 11.55
C PHE A 335 -16.92 -0.24 10.27
N LEU A 336 -17.27 1.02 9.98
CA LEU A 336 -18.03 1.35 8.77
C LEU A 336 -17.24 1.01 7.50
N PHE A 337 -15.94 1.31 7.49
CA PHE A 337 -15.04 0.98 6.38
C PHE A 337 -14.97 -0.53 6.14
N ASP A 338 -14.82 -1.33 7.18
CA ASP A 338 -14.77 -2.79 7.08
C ASP A 338 -16.12 -3.40 6.68
N TRP A 339 -17.22 -2.87 7.23
CA TRP A 339 -18.56 -3.32 6.87
C TRP A 339 -18.86 -3.13 5.39
N LEU A 340 -18.53 -1.96 4.82
CA LEU A 340 -18.76 -1.66 3.41
C LEU A 340 -17.95 -2.58 2.46
N GLN A 341 -16.95 -3.31 2.97
CA GLN A 341 -16.17 -4.27 2.20
C GLN A 341 -16.75 -5.69 2.20
N THR A 342 -17.70 -5.98 3.10
CA THR A 342 -18.33 -7.30 3.22
C THR A 342 -19.08 -7.68 1.95
N THR A 343 -19.23 -8.99 1.70
CA THR A 343 -20.01 -9.48 0.57
C THR A 343 -21.46 -9.02 0.64
N GLN A 344 -22.02 -8.92 1.85
CA GLN A 344 -23.37 -8.47 2.12
C GLN A 344 -23.56 -7.00 1.70
N ALA A 345 -22.69 -6.09 2.17
CA ALA A 345 -22.77 -4.68 1.81
C ALA A 345 -22.53 -4.45 0.32
N LYS A 346 -21.57 -5.18 -0.28
CA LYS A 346 -21.32 -5.13 -1.72
C LYS A 346 -22.52 -5.59 -2.54
N ALA A 347 -23.13 -6.72 -2.18
CA ALA A 347 -24.32 -7.23 -2.85
C ALA A 347 -25.51 -6.26 -2.74
N ASP A 348 -25.71 -5.64 -1.58
CA ASP A 348 -26.78 -4.63 -1.41
C ASP A 348 -26.50 -3.36 -2.24
N MET A 349 -25.24 -2.89 -2.28
CA MET A 349 -24.85 -1.79 -3.17
C MET A 349 -25.04 -2.13 -4.66
N GLU A 350 -24.68 -3.34 -5.08
CA GLU A 350 -24.85 -3.82 -6.46
C GLU A 350 -26.33 -3.94 -6.84
N GLY A 351 -27.17 -4.47 -5.94
CA GLY A 351 -28.62 -4.55 -6.15
C GLY A 351 -29.30 -3.17 -6.26
N ARG A 352 -28.67 -2.13 -5.70
CA ARG A 352 -29.10 -0.72 -5.76
C ARG A 352 -28.46 0.07 -6.89
N ALA A 353 -27.48 -0.51 -7.57
CA ALA A 353 -26.78 0.14 -8.67
C ALA A 353 -27.71 0.32 -9.88
N SER A 354 -27.41 1.32 -10.70
CA SER A 354 -28.14 1.62 -11.92
C SER A 354 -27.18 1.99 -13.04
N GLY A 355 -27.67 1.92 -14.29
CA GLY A 355 -26.89 2.21 -15.49
C GLY A 355 -26.58 0.95 -16.29
N SER A 356 -26.78 1.01 -17.61
CA SER A 356 -26.60 -0.12 -18.53
C SER A 356 -25.15 -0.28 -18.99
N THR A 357 -24.47 0.82 -19.33
CA THR A 357 -23.09 0.82 -19.85
C THR A 357 -22.05 0.99 -18.75
N VAL A 358 -22.37 1.77 -17.72
CA VAL A 358 -21.51 2.00 -16.54
C VAL A 358 -22.40 1.90 -15.31
N LEU A 359 -22.16 0.87 -14.51
CA LEU A 359 -22.84 0.68 -13.22
C LEU A 359 -22.36 1.74 -12.23
N GLY A 360 -23.32 2.36 -11.54
CA GLY A 360 -23.05 3.25 -10.43
C GLY A 360 -24.25 3.42 -9.51
N ILE A 361 -23.99 3.83 -8.27
CA ILE A 361 -25.01 4.02 -7.24
C ILE A 361 -25.31 5.50 -7.04
N LYS A 362 -26.60 5.88 -6.99
CA LYS A 362 -27.05 7.25 -6.67
C LYS A 362 -27.00 7.48 -5.16
N GLN A 363 -26.75 8.72 -4.72
CA GLN A 363 -26.63 9.02 -3.29
C GLN A 363 -27.90 8.61 -2.51
N ALA A 364 -29.07 8.85 -3.09
CA ALA A 364 -30.36 8.46 -2.50
C ALA A 364 -30.50 6.94 -2.31
N GLU A 365 -29.87 6.13 -3.17
CA GLU A 365 -29.86 4.67 -3.01
C GLU A 365 -28.72 4.20 -2.11
N LEU A 366 -27.55 4.85 -2.19
CA LEU A 366 -26.41 4.61 -1.30
C LEU A 366 -26.78 4.79 0.17
N ARG A 367 -27.55 5.84 0.49
CA ARG A 367 -28.08 6.10 1.85
C ARG A 367 -28.90 4.93 2.41
N LYS A 368 -29.50 4.10 1.57
CA LYS A 368 -30.35 2.97 1.98
C LYS A 368 -29.58 1.66 2.18
N VAL A 369 -28.29 1.63 1.86
CA VAL A 369 -27.45 0.43 2.03
C VAL A 369 -27.49 0.00 3.48
N LYS A 370 -27.73 -1.29 3.72
CA LYS A 370 -27.95 -1.86 5.05
C LYS A 370 -26.63 -2.02 5.79
N ILE A 371 -26.64 -1.61 7.05
CA ILE A 371 -25.48 -1.66 7.96
C ILE A 371 -25.89 -2.39 9.22
N LEU A 372 -25.07 -3.35 9.66
CA LEU A 372 -25.26 -4.00 10.95
C LEU A 372 -25.04 -2.99 12.06
N THR A 373 -25.92 -3.00 13.06
CA THR A 373 -25.87 -2.11 14.22
C THR A 373 -25.73 -2.94 15.50
N PRO A 374 -24.49 -3.35 15.87
CA PRO A 374 -24.25 -4.00 17.15
C PRO A 374 -24.49 -3.04 18.34
N PRO A 375 -24.71 -3.58 19.54
CA PRO A 375 -24.71 -2.81 20.78
C PRO A 375 -23.47 -1.92 20.94
N LYS A 376 -23.69 -0.73 21.51
CA LYS A 376 -22.65 0.32 21.63
C LYS A 376 -21.44 -0.15 22.43
N ASP A 377 -21.64 -0.93 23.47
CA ASP A 377 -20.57 -1.51 24.30
C ASP A 377 -19.64 -2.43 23.50
N ILE A 378 -20.19 -3.29 22.63
CA ILE A 378 -19.40 -4.14 21.72
C ILE A 378 -18.62 -3.27 20.72
N LEU A 379 -19.27 -2.26 20.12
CA LEU A 379 -18.61 -1.33 19.20
C LEU A 379 -17.51 -0.50 19.88
N ASP A 380 -17.72 -0.05 21.12
CA ASP A 380 -16.73 0.72 21.89
C ASP A 380 -15.51 -0.15 22.19
N LYS A 381 -15.70 -1.42 22.59
CA LYS A 381 -14.59 -2.36 22.81
C LYS A 381 -13.84 -2.66 21.52
N TYR A 382 -14.54 -2.92 20.42
CA TYR A 382 -13.92 -3.11 19.11
C TYR A 382 -13.09 -1.89 18.70
N SER A 383 -13.69 -0.70 18.83
CA SER A 383 -13.06 0.57 18.43
C SER A 383 -11.81 0.86 19.23
N SER A 384 -11.81 0.59 20.54
CA SER A 384 -10.62 0.74 21.38
C SER A 384 -9.47 -0.17 20.91
N ILE A 385 -9.77 -1.43 20.56
CA ILE A 385 -8.76 -2.38 20.07
C ILE A 385 -8.19 -1.91 18.72
N VAL A 386 -9.07 -1.63 17.75
CA VAL A 386 -8.65 -1.35 16.38
C VAL A 386 -8.00 0.02 16.24
N SER A 387 -8.42 1.01 17.02
CA SER A 387 -7.77 2.34 17.00
C SER A 387 -6.30 2.25 17.38
N ASN A 388 -5.93 1.39 18.35
CA ASN A 388 -4.52 1.15 18.69
C ASN A 388 -3.73 0.55 17.52
N LEU A 389 -4.32 -0.41 16.78
CA LEU A 389 -3.67 -1.03 15.61
C LEU A 389 -3.46 0.00 14.49
N VAL A 390 -4.46 0.86 14.25
CA VAL A 390 -4.39 1.93 13.25
C VAL A 390 -3.35 2.98 13.64
N ASP A 391 -3.28 3.36 14.92
CA ASP A 391 -2.29 4.33 15.39
C ASP A 391 -0.86 3.79 15.31
N MET A 392 -0.65 2.49 15.59
CA MET A 392 0.64 1.82 15.36
C MET A 392 1.03 1.84 13.89
N THR A 393 0.08 1.58 13.00
CA THR A 393 0.29 1.64 11.54
C THR A 393 0.71 3.04 11.11
N ALA A 394 0.01 4.08 11.60
CA ALA A 394 0.32 5.46 11.29
C ALA A 394 1.74 5.86 11.77
N LYS A 395 2.14 5.44 12.98
CA LYS A 395 3.49 5.69 13.52
C LYS A 395 4.57 5.02 12.69
N ASN A 396 4.35 3.77 12.28
CA ASN A 396 5.29 3.04 11.42
C ASN A 396 5.41 3.69 10.03
N ASN A 397 4.30 4.14 9.44
CA ASN A 397 4.32 4.85 8.17
C ASN A 397 5.08 6.18 8.27
N ALA A 398 4.83 6.96 9.32
CA ALA A 398 5.58 8.20 9.57
C ALA A 398 7.08 7.94 9.77
N GLN A 399 7.42 6.89 10.50
CA GLN A 399 8.81 6.46 10.68
C GLN A 399 9.45 6.05 9.34
N ASN A 400 8.72 5.33 8.48
CA ASN A 400 9.22 4.93 7.17
C ASN A 400 9.55 6.14 6.29
N ILE A 401 8.69 7.16 6.27
CA ILE A 401 8.96 8.42 5.54
C ILE A 401 10.28 9.06 6.03
N SER A 402 10.50 9.12 7.34
CA SER A 402 11.75 9.65 7.90
C SER A 402 12.97 8.79 7.55
N LEU A 403 12.84 7.46 7.60
CA LEU A 403 13.91 6.53 7.26
C LEU A 403 14.27 6.57 5.77
N GLU A 404 13.27 6.70 4.88
CA GLU A 404 13.48 6.88 3.45
C GLU A 404 14.24 8.17 3.16
N LYS A 405 13.81 9.31 3.75
CA LYS A 405 14.52 10.59 3.64
C LYS A 405 15.97 10.45 4.13
N LEU A 406 16.18 9.79 5.26
CA LEU A 406 17.51 9.57 5.83
C LEU A 406 18.39 8.72 4.89
N ARG A 407 17.88 7.59 4.39
CA ARG A 407 18.58 6.73 3.43
C ARG A 407 18.98 7.51 2.19
N ASP A 408 18.04 8.25 1.60
CA ASP A 408 18.25 8.97 0.35
C ASP A 408 19.23 10.15 0.53
N THR A 409 19.32 10.69 1.75
CA THR A 409 20.31 11.70 2.13
C THR A 409 21.70 11.09 2.37
N LEU A 410 21.77 9.94 3.03
CA LEU A 410 23.02 9.27 3.37
C LEU A 410 23.69 8.64 2.16
N LEU A 411 22.94 7.97 1.29
CA LEU A 411 23.47 7.22 0.15
C LEU A 411 24.48 8.01 -0.69
N PRO A 412 24.16 9.21 -1.24
CA PRO A 412 25.10 9.95 -2.07
C PRO A 412 26.33 10.44 -1.29
N LYS A 413 26.17 10.78 0.00
CA LYS A 413 27.25 11.30 0.84
C LYS A 413 28.23 10.22 1.28
N LEU A 414 27.73 9.02 1.55
CA LEU A 414 28.55 7.85 1.86
C LEU A 414 29.30 7.38 0.60
N LEU A 415 28.63 7.35 -0.56
CA LEU A 415 29.28 6.96 -1.82
C LEU A 415 30.36 7.96 -2.29
N SER A 416 30.18 9.26 -2.02
CA SER A 416 31.16 10.29 -2.39
C SER A 416 32.38 10.36 -1.45
N GLY A 417 32.25 9.78 -0.25
CA GLY A 417 33.18 9.91 0.86
C GLY A 417 33.06 11.26 1.60
N GLU A 418 31.96 11.99 1.44
CA GLU A 418 31.67 13.21 2.22
C GLU A 418 31.41 12.89 3.69
N ILE A 419 30.80 11.72 3.95
CA ILE A 419 30.61 11.17 5.28
C ILE A 419 31.58 10.02 5.48
N ASP A 420 32.42 10.15 6.49
CA ASP A 420 33.21 9.06 7.04
C ASP A 420 32.53 8.57 8.33
N LEU A 421 32.04 7.33 8.29
CA LEU A 421 31.32 6.70 9.39
C LEU A 421 32.21 6.46 10.61
N GLU A 422 33.53 6.31 10.44
CA GLU A 422 34.45 6.09 11.55
C GLU A 422 34.67 7.36 12.39
N ASN A 423 34.47 8.53 11.77
CA ASN A 423 34.73 9.83 12.38
C ASN A 423 33.47 10.68 12.56
N LEU A 424 32.29 10.11 12.32
CA LEU A 424 31.01 10.84 12.36
C LEU A 424 30.68 11.29 13.79
N GLN A 425 30.65 12.59 14.00
CA GLN A 425 30.26 13.16 15.30
C GLN A 425 28.73 13.10 15.48
N VAL A 426 28.27 12.95 16.72
CA VAL A 426 26.83 12.89 17.06
C VAL A 426 26.08 14.11 16.53
N GLU A 427 26.66 15.30 16.62
CA GLU A 427 26.08 16.56 16.14
C GLU A 427 25.95 16.58 14.61
N GLN A 428 26.94 16.03 13.89
CA GLN A 428 26.86 15.86 12.44
C GLN A 428 25.79 14.85 12.06
N ALA A 429 25.67 13.73 12.79
CA ALA A 429 24.63 12.73 12.57
C ALA A 429 23.21 13.32 12.79
N ILE A 430 23.03 14.17 13.81
CA ILE A 430 21.76 14.87 14.07
C ILE A 430 21.45 15.85 12.91
N ALA A 431 22.42 16.66 12.49
CA ALA A 431 22.23 17.62 11.40
C ALA A 431 21.94 16.95 10.03
N ILE A 432 22.34 15.69 9.83
CA ILE A 432 22.00 14.90 8.63
C ILE A 432 20.57 14.34 8.72
N ALA A 433 20.06 14.10 9.92
CA ALA A 433 18.74 13.53 10.15
C ALA A 433 17.60 14.57 10.16
N GLU A 434 17.90 15.82 10.48
CA GLU A 434 16.98 16.99 10.40
C GLU A 434 16.80 17.46 8.94
#